data_AF-A0A316K0X4-F1
#
_entry.id   AF-A0A316K0X4-F1
#
_cell.length_a   1.000
_cell.length_b   1.000
_cell.length_c   1.000
_cell.angle_alpha   90.00
_cell.angle_beta   90.00
_cell.angle_gamma   90.00
#
_symmetry.space_group_name_H-M   'P 1'
#
loop_
_entity.id
_entity.type
_entity.pdbx_description
1 polymer ?
#
loop_
_entity_poly.entity_id
_entity_poly.type
_entity_poly.pdbx_seq_one_letter_code
_entity_poly.pdbx_strand_id
1 'polypeptide(L)'
;MKKVVVALFVGLLSISSSFAGENPKLVKEIQRKIKVDLSGIQLEKSKEHFVLVKFKIVDQEIEIVNVKGSKKELTDLMLAELEEMFITSDADPKKVYQFKFNFSRE
;
A
#
# COMPACT_ATOMS: atom_id res chain seq x y z
N MET A 1 -32.20 -23.46 -9.24
CA MET A 1 -30.75 -23.15 -9.19
C MET A 1 -30.59 -21.66 -8.91
N LYS A 2 -30.23 -21.27 -7.69
CA LYS A 2 -29.95 -19.86 -7.35
C LYS A 2 -28.56 -19.53 -7.88
N LYS A 3 -28.48 -18.72 -8.93
CA LYS A 3 -27.21 -18.19 -9.44
C LYS A 3 -26.66 -17.24 -8.38
N VAL A 4 -25.66 -17.68 -7.61
CA VAL A 4 -24.92 -16.79 -6.72
C VAL A 4 -24.00 -15.97 -7.61
N VAL A 5 -24.39 -14.73 -7.88
CA VAL A 5 -23.52 -13.75 -8.52
C VAL A 5 -22.55 -13.30 -7.45
N VAL A 6 -21.34 -13.88 -7.45
CA VAL A 6 -20.24 -13.38 -6.63
C VAL A 6 -19.78 -12.08 -7.27
N ALA A 7 -20.30 -10.95 -6.78
CA ALA A 7 -19.80 -9.64 -7.16
C ALA A 7 -18.40 -9.49 -6.57
N LEU A 8 -17.37 -9.60 -7.41
CA LEU A 8 -15.99 -9.30 -7.04
C LEU A 8 -15.89 -7.78 -6.85
N PHE A 9 -15.84 -7.31 -5.61
CA PHE A 9 -15.57 -5.91 -5.32
C PHE A 9 -14.06 -5.70 -5.39
N VAL A 10 -13.58 -5.20 -6.54
CA VAL A 10 -12.20 -4.71 -6.67
C VAL A 10 -12.16 -3.34 -6.00
N GLY A 11 -11.54 -3.24 -4.82
CA GLY A 11 -11.38 -1.93 -4.17
C GLY A 11 -10.32 -1.10 -4.90
N LEU A 12 -10.51 0.22 -4.94
CA LEU A 12 -9.52 1.13 -5.49
C LEU A 12 -8.44 1.42 -4.45
N LEU A 13 -7.19 1.26 -4.87
CA LEU A 13 -6.02 1.69 -4.12
C LEU A 13 -5.53 3.02 -4.69
N SER A 14 -5.44 4.03 -3.82
CA SER A 14 -4.74 5.27 -4.13
C SER A 14 -3.56 5.43 -3.19
N ILE A 15 -2.44 5.93 -3.73
CA ILE A 15 -1.20 6.09 -2.97
C ILE A 15 -0.90 7.57 -2.94
N SER A 16 -0.69 8.08 -1.73
CA SER A 16 -0.23 9.43 -1.49
C SER A 16 1.05 9.37 -0.66
N SER A 17 2.03 10.20 -1.00
CA SER A 17 3.22 10.41 -0.16
C SER A 17 3.03 11.67 0.69
N SER A 18 3.70 11.75 1.84
CA SER A 18 3.53 12.90 2.76
C SER A 18 4.85 13.37 3.39
N PHE A 19 5.96 13.38 2.64
CA PHE A 19 7.24 13.89 3.14
C PHE A 19 7.87 14.90 2.19
N ALA A 20 8.42 15.98 2.75
CA ALA A 20 9.09 17.04 1.99
C ALA A 20 10.25 16.48 1.14
N GLY A 21 10.20 16.70 -0.17
CA GLY A 21 11.20 16.24 -1.14
C GLY A 21 10.90 14.86 -1.74
N GLU A 22 9.68 14.66 -2.24
CA GLU A 22 9.20 13.39 -2.79
C GLU A 22 10.04 12.87 -3.96
N ASN A 23 10.20 11.55 -4.03
CA ASN A 23 10.75 10.88 -5.20
C ASN A 23 9.60 10.35 -6.07
N PRO A 24 9.16 11.08 -7.11
CA PRO A 24 8.00 10.70 -7.91
C PRO A 24 8.22 9.41 -8.70
N LYS A 25 9.47 9.02 -8.97
CA LYS A 25 9.79 7.74 -9.63
C LYS A 25 9.48 6.58 -8.69
N LEU A 26 9.92 6.69 -7.44
CA LEU A 26 9.66 5.68 -6.41
C LEU A 26 8.16 5.50 -6.15
N VAL A 27 7.41 6.60 -6.01
CA VAL A 27 5.94 6.55 -5.82
C VAL A 27 5.28 5.79 -6.98
N LYS A 28 5.62 6.14 -8.23
CA LYS A 28 5.06 5.50 -9.42
C LYS A 28 5.45 4.03 -9.53
N GLU A 29 6.66 3.66 -9.14
CA GLU A 29 7.11 2.27 -9.16
C GLU A 29 6.32 1.44 -8.15
N ILE A 30 6.27 1.87 -6.90
CA ILE A 30 5.51 1.19 -5.84
C ILE A 30 4.04 1.06 -6.24
N GLN A 31 3.44 2.13 -6.79
CA GLN A 31 2.06 2.09 -7.27
C GLN A 31 1.79 1.07 -8.37
N ARG A 32 2.76 0.83 -9.26
CA ARG A 32 2.62 -0.15 -10.34
C ARG A 32 2.84 -1.58 -9.87
N LYS A 33 3.66 -1.76 -8.83
CA LYS A 33 4.04 -3.08 -8.32
C LYS A 33 3.03 -3.63 -7.33
N ILE A 34 2.42 -2.78 -6.51
CA ILE A 34 1.46 -3.19 -5.50
C ILE A 34 0.24 -3.86 -6.14
N LYS A 35 -0.05 -5.08 -5.68
CA LYS A 35 -1.26 -5.85 -6.00
C LYS A 35 -1.93 -6.34 -4.73
N VAL A 36 -2.89 -5.55 -4.23
CA VAL A 36 -3.66 -5.91 -3.03
C VAL A 36 -4.99 -6.53 -3.42
N ASP A 37 -5.24 -7.77 -2.96
CA ASP A 37 -6.58 -8.37 -3.04
C ASP A 37 -7.43 -7.97 -1.82
N LEU A 38 -8.46 -7.17 -2.07
CA LEU A 38 -9.40 -6.70 -1.05
C LEU A 38 -10.67 -7.56 -0.95
N SER A 39 -10.78 -8.64 -1.72
CA SER A 39 -12.00 -9.46 -1.83
C SER A 39 -12.50 -10.03 -0.49
N GLY A 40 -11.59 -10.25 0.46
CA GLY A 40 -11.89 -10.72 1.82
C GLY A 40 -12.03 -9.61 2.88
N ILE A 41 -11.83 -8.34 2.53
CA ILE A 41 -11.73 -7.24 3.50
C ILE A 41 -12.96 -6.33 3.39
N GLN A 42 -13.70 -6.21 4.48
CA GLN A 42 -14.86 -5.33 4.53
C GLN A 42 -14.44 -3.88 4.79
N LEU A 43 -14.51 -3.06 3.74
CA LEU A 43 -14.30 -1.61 3.79
C LEU A 43 -15.65 -0.88 3.90
N GLU A 44 -15.84 -0.17 5.01
CA GLU A 44 -17.02 0.69 5.24
C GLU A 44 -16.86 2.01 4.48
N LYS A 45 -17.83 2.37 3.62
CA LYS A 45 -17.76 3.61 2.80
C LYS A 45 -17.68 4.90 3.60
N SER A 46 -18.17 4.90 4.85
CA SER A 46 -18.18 6.08 5.73
C SER A 46 -16.89 6.29 6.52
N LYS A 47 -15.91 5.39 6.41
CA LYS A 47 -14.64 5.45 7.14
C LYS A 47 -13.47 5.56 6.18
N GLU A 48 -12.45 6.31 6.58
CA GLU A 48 -11.15 6.24 5.92
C GLU A 48 -10.47 4.91 6.25
N HIS A 49 -10.12 4.15 5.21
CA HIS A 49 -9.25 2.99 5.35
C HIS A 49 -7.89 3.34 4.77
N PHE A 50 -6.87 3.27 5.61
CA PHE A 50 -5.52 3.58 5.21
C PHE A 50 -4.50 2.66 5.87
N VAL A 51 -3.32 2.61 5.24
CA VAL A 51 -2.07 2.10 5.83
C VAL A 51 -1.01 3.18 5.60
N LEU A 52 -0.37 3.63 6.67
CA LEU A 52 0.75 4.55 6.64
C LEU A 52 2.02 3.76 6.93
N VAL A 53 2.96 3.76 5.98
CA VAL A 53 4.21 3.02 6.08
C VAL A 53 5.37 4.00 6.04
N LYS A 54 6.27 3.88 7.01
CA LYS A 54 7.59 4.49 7.01
C LYS A 54 8.62 3.42 6.68
N PHE A 55 9.45 3.66 5.68
CA PHE A 55 10.40 2.68 5.21
C PHE A 55 11.67 3.34 4.67
N LYS A 56 12.73 2.55 4.55
CA LYS A 56 13.95 2.89 3.81
C LYS A 56 14.09 1.93 2.63
N ILE A 57 14.97 2.30 1.70
CA ILE A 57 15.38 1.39 0.63
C ILE A 57 16.84 1.05 0.87
N VAL A 58 17.10 -0.22 1.14
CA VAL A 58 18.43 -0.76 1.41
C VAL A 58 18.63 -1.93 0.47
N ASP A 59 19.73 -1.94 -0.28
CA ASP A 59 20.02 -2.99 -1.26
C ASP A 59 18.86 -3.28 -2.23
N GLN A 60 18.14 -2.23 -2.65
CA GLN A 60 16.95 -2.29 -3.51
C GLN A 60 15.73 -2.96 -2.87
N GLU A 61 15.73 -3.25 -1.58
CA GLU A 61 14.60 -3.81 -0.85
C GLU A 61 13.96 -2.77 0.08
N ILE A 62 12.68 -2.95 0.39
CA ILE A 62 11.95 -2.09 1.33
C ILE A 62 12.21 -2.57 2.77
N GLU A 63 12.91 -1.76 3.55
CA GLU A 63 13.06 -1.99 4.99
C GLU A 63 12.03 -1.17 5.76
N ILE A 64 11.06 -1.85 6.39
CA ILE A 64 9.96 -1.20 7.10
C ILE A 64 10.42 -0.71 8.48
N VAL A 65 10.34 0.60 8.70
CA VAL A 65 10.73 1.25 9.95
C VAL A 65 9.54 1.35 10.91
N ASN A 66 8.36 1.66 10.38
CA ASN A 66 7.14 1.77 11.17
C ASN A 66 5.90 1.65 10.26
N VAL A 67 4.84 1.05 10.79
CA VAL A 67 3.56 0.94 10.10
C VAL A 67 2.40 1.32 11.03
N LYS A 68 1.43 2.03 10.48
CA LYS A 68 0.17 2.34 11.15
C LYS A 68 -0.98 2.18 10.17
N GLY A 69 -1.81 1.16 10.38
CA GLY A 69 -3.04 0.99 9.61
C GLY A 69 -4.30 1.27 10.42
N SER A 70 -5.35 1.60 9.67
CA SER A 70 -6.73 1.70 10.15
C SER A 70 -7.35 0.34 10.51
N LYS A 71 -6.89 -0.74 9.86
CA LYS A 71 -7.30 -2.13 10.10
C LYS A 71 -6.10 -3.05 10.09
N LYS A 72 -6.14 -4.12 10.89
CA LYS A 72 -5.04 -5.08 10.98
C LYS A 72 -4.89 -5.86 9.68
N GLU A 73 -6.00 -6.33 9.10
CA GLU A 73 -5.99 -7.15 7.89
C GLU A 73 -5.39 -6.39 6.69
N LEU A 74 -5.72 -5.10 6.55
CA LEU A 74 -5.11 -4.24 5.52
C LEU A 74 -3.61 -4.02 5.77
N THR A 75 -3.22 -3.90 7.03
CA THR A 75 -1.82 -3.70 7.41
C THR A 75 -1.02 -4.94 7.07
N ASP A 76 -1.48 -6.11 7.52
CA ASP A 76 -0.80 -7.39 7.31
C ASP A 76 -0.64 -7.68 5.80
N LEU A 77 -1.66 -7.39 4.99
CA LEU A 77 -1.59 -7.56 3.53
C LEU A 77 -0.56 -6.59 2.90
N MET A 78 -0.60 -5.32 3.28
CA MET A 78 0.36 -4.33 2.78
C MET A 78 1.81 -4.64 3.18
N LEU A 79 2.03 -5.19 4.38
CA LEU A 79 3.36 -5.59 4.82
C LEU A 79 3.91 -6.71 3.93
N ALA A 80 3.12 -7.77 3.71
CA ALA A 80 3.52 -8.88 2.85
C ALA A 80 3.89 -8.42 1.43
N GLU A 81 3.07 -7.54 0.84
CA GLU A 81 3.31 -7.02 -0.51
C GLU A 81 4.57 -6.13 -0.59
N LEU A 82 4.86 -5.35 0.45
CA LEU A 82 6.00 -4.45 0.48
C LEU A 82 7.31 -5.17 0.80
N GLU A 83 7.28 -6.19 1.66
CA GLU A 83 8.46 -6.98 2.04
C GLU A 83 9.01 -7.80 0.86
N GLU A 84 8.15 -8.27 -0.05
CA GLU A 84 8.56 -8.98 -1.27
C GLU A 84 8.94 -8.03 -2.43
N MET A 85 8.82 -6.72 -2.22
CA MET A 85 9.00 -5.74 -3.29
C MET A 85 10.45 -5.32 -3.47
N PHE A 86 10.97 -5.61 -4.66
CA PHE A 86 12.23 -5.05 -5.13
C PHE A 86 12.03 -3.68 -5.78
N ILE A 87 12.86 -2.70 -5.49
CA ILE A 87 12.81 -1.31 -5.96
C ILE A 87 14.00 -1.02 -6.89
N THR A 88 13.68 -0.57 -8.10
CA THR A 88 14.68 -0.27 -9.15
C THR A 88 14.90 1.23 -9.32
N SER A 89 13.99 2.07 -8.82
CA SER A 89 14.16 3.51 -8.81
C SER A 89 15.29 3.91 -7.88
N ASP A 90 16.12 4.84 -8.34
CA ASP A 90 17.14 5.47 -7.51
C ASP A 90 16.49 6.10 -6.27
N ALA A 91 16.95 5.69 -5.09
CA ALA A 91 16.45 6.12 -3.80
C ALA A 91 17.62 6.38 -2.86
N ASP A 92 17.47 7.38 -1.99
CA ASP A 92 18.49 7.73 -1.02
C ASP A 92 18.41 6.72 0.15
N PRO A 93 19.45 5.88 0.36
CA PRO A 93 19.43 4.85 1.41
C PRO A 93 19.44 5.45 2.83
N LYS A 94 19.79 6.73 2.98
CA LYS A 94 19.74 7.44 4.27
C LYS A 94 18.38 8.08 4.54
N LYS A 95 17.52 8.19 3.53
CA LYS A 95 16.21 8.83 3.64
C LYS A 95 15.14 7.84 4.10
N VAL A 96 14.35 8.27 5.08
CA VAL A 96 13.11 7.58 5.45
C VAL A 96 11.97 8.13 4.61
N TYR A 97 11.34 7.25 3.84
CA TYR A 97 10.14 7.54 3.06
C TYR A 97 8.90 7.28 3.91
N GLN A 98 7.83 8.02 3.65
CA GLN A 98 6.53 7.82 4.30
C GLN A 98 5.40 7.89 3.28
N PHE A 99 4.73 6.75 3.05
CA PHE A 99 3.58 6.65 2.15
C PHE A 99 2.30 6.35 2.93
N LYS A 100 1.21 7.03 2.57
CA LYS A 100 -0.17 6.74 3.00
C LYS A 100 -0.91 6.11 1.83
N PHE A 101 -1.18 4.82 1.97
CA PHE A 101 -2.04 4.02 1.10
C PHE A 101 -3.48 4.22 1.56
N ASN A 102 -4.35 4.72 0.70
CA ASN A 102 -5.78 4.87 0.99
C ASN A 102 -6.58 3.86 0.17
N PHE A 103 -7.50 3.19 0.84
CA PHE A 103 -8.35 2.14 0.28
C PHE A 103 -9.80 2.59 0.33
N SER A 104 -10.50 2.47 -0.80
CA SER A 104 -11.92 2.74 -0.88
C SER A 104 -12.63 1.64 -1.66
N ARG A 105 -13.91 1.44 -1.33
CA ARG A 105 -14.79 0.54 -2.05
C ARG A 105 -15.74 1.38 -2.90
N GLU A 106 -15.64 1.23 -4.22
CA GLU A 106 -16.65 1.75 -5.15
C GLU A 106 -17.99 1.01 -4.98
#